data_AF-A0A9X2VJ40-F1
#
_entry.id   AF-A0A9X2VJ40-F1
#
_cell.length_a   1.000
_cell.length_b   1.000
_cell.length_c   1.000
_cell.angle_alpha   90.00
_cell.angle_beta   90.00
_cell.angle_gamma   90.00
#
_symmetry.space_group_name_H-M   'P 1'
#
loop_
_entity.id
_entity.type
_entity.pdbx_description
1 polymer ?
#
loop_
_entity_poly.entity_id
_entity_poly.type
_entity_poly.pdbx_seq_one_letter_code
_entity_poly.pdbx_strand_id
1 'polypeptide(L)'
;MSGRTPVEVVDLALKAANAYGRDDLAGRLAQTRQRLLDPTVRVLVVGEFKQGKSHLVNALVNAPVCPVDDDVATAVPTVVRYAESPNVVLVGETAVRTEVPVEQLADHVSEAGNPGNRRGLRHAEVGIPRSVLAGGLCLVDTPGVGGLGSVHGATTMTALPSADAVLMVSDAAQEYTATELEFLRQAARVCPTVVCVLTKIDLYPDWRRIAERDRAHLAAADLSADLLPVSSVLRLHAVREGDQALNHESGFPLLLNHLRDRIVGRAAELATRSVVHDVRGAAVQLTTAMGAELTALRDPDRAEDLLSGLREAKRRADALRERSARWQQTLNDGVGDLISDVEYDLRDRMRKITRDAEAELDGIDPALVEEQFVGWVLQRVAAAASANFVWTNQRARWLAGQVGDHFADDGGGVLPDLHTHDPEAPLSQAIPLEFGRPEAFGFGQKLIVGLRGGYGGTLMIGMLSTIGGLALLNPLSVAAGVLLGRKVVKDERKRMLERRRSEAKLAVRRFVDDVVFQLGKESRDVLRELQRDLRDHFTGRAAELSRSLSESMKSAQRAVDSDRGERDKRIRDVRAELDRIAHLATAADALVDRVGTAR
;
A
#
# COMPACT_ATOMS: atom_id res chain seq x y z
N MET A 1 -14.23 36.23 -3.66
CA MET A 1 -15.41 35.37 -3.44
C MET A 1 -14.90 34.01 -3.00
N SER A 2 -15.18 33.58 -1.77
CA SER A 2 -14.68 32.31 -1.23
C SER A 2 -15.24 31.15 -2.05
N GLY A 3 -14.37 30.44 -2.78
CA GLY A 3 -14.76 29.28 -3.59
C GLY A 3 -15.14 28.10 -2.69
N ARG A 4 -16.14 27.32 -3.11
CA ARG A 4 -16.60 26.12 -2.38
C ARG A 4 -15.46 25.13 -2.15
N THR A 5 -15.48 24.43 -1.02
CA THR A 5 -14.56 23.32 -0.72
C THR A 5 -15.02 22.03 -1.42
N PRO A 6 -14.13 21.03 -1.62
CA PRO A 6 -14.53 19.73 -2.17
C PRO A 6 -15.69 19.08 -1.41
N VAL A 7 -15.68 19.16 -0.06
CA VAL A 7 -16.74 18.63 0.79
C VAL A 7 -18.08 19.32 0.52
N GLU A 8 -18.07 20.66 0.42
CA GLU A 8 -19.30 21.42 0.13
C GLU A 8 -19.89 21.09 -1.25
N VAL A 9 -19.04 20.82 -2.24
CA VAL A 9 -19.49 20.39 -3.58
C VAL A 9 -20.12 19.00 -3.54
N VAL A 10 -19.51 18.05 -2.81
CA VAL A 10 -20.11 16.72 -2.60
C VAL A 10 -21.42 16.81 -1.81
N ASP A 11 -21.49 17.64 -0.78
CA ASP A 11 -22.72 17.85 0.01
C ASP A 11 -23.86 18.43 -0.86
N LEU A 12 -23.53 19.32 -1.80
CA LEU A 12 -24.50 19.82 -2.78
C LEU A 12 -24.97 18.72 -3.73
N ALA A 13 -24.05 17.87 -4.21
CA ALA A 13 -24.38 16.73 -5.06
C ALA A 13 -25.27 15.71 -4.33
N LEU A 14 -24.97 15.44 -3.05
CA LEU A 14 -25.77 14.57 -2.19
C LEU A 14 -27.20 15.08 -2.01
N LYS A 15 -27.35 16.38 -1.76
CA LYS A 15 -28.68 17.02 -1.66
C LYS A 15 -29.46 16.86 -2.96
N ALA A 16 -28.82 17.05 -4.12
CA ALA A 16 -29.45 16.86 -5.42
C ALA A 16 -29.86 15.40 -5.64
N ALA A 17 -28.95 14.44 -5.41
CA ALA A 17 -29.23 13.02 -5.56
C ALA A 17 -30.42 12.56 -4.71
N ASN A 18 -30.48 12.99 -3.45
CA ASN A 18 -31.59 12.70 -2.54
C ASN A 18 -32.90 13.35 -3.00
N ALA A 19 -32.87 14.61 -3.44
CA ALA A 19 -34.06 15.32 -3.91
C ALA A 19 -34.70 14.65 -5.15
N TYR A 20 -33.89 14.00 -5.99
CA TYR A 20 -34.35 13.27 -7.17
C TYR A 20 -34.52 11.75 -6.94
N GLY A 21 -34.46 11.27 -5.69
CA GLY A 21 -34.69 9.85 -5.36
C GLY A 21 -33.64 8.88 -5.93
N ARG A 22 -32.40 9.35 -6.12
CA ARG A 22 -31.26 8.58 -6.62
C ARG A 22 -30.37 8.11 -5.48
N ASP A 23 -30.88 7.15 -4.70
CA ASP A 23 -30.16 6.56 -3.55
C ASP A 23 -28.83 5.90 -3.95
N ASP A 24 -28.74 5.41 -5.18
CA ASP A 24 -27.53 4.85 -5.78
C ASP A 24 -26.42 5.91 -5.90
N LEU A 25 -26.76 7.08 -6.44
CA LEU A 25 -25.84 8.21 -6.53
C LEU A 25 -25.52 8.78 -5.14
N ALA A 26 -26.50 8.84 -4.25
CA ALA A 26 -26.30 9.30 -2.88
C ALA A 26 -25.34 8.39 -2.11
N GLY A 27 -25.46 7.07 -2.25
CA GLY A 27 -24.54 6.10 -1.65
C GLY A 27 -23.10 6.29 -2.12
N ARG A 28 -22.89 6.43 -3.43
CA ARG A 28 -21.56 6.70 -4.00
C ARG A 28 -20.98 8.03 -3.51
N LEU A 29 -21.75 9.11 -3.57
CA LEU A 29 -21.30 10.42 -3.11
C LEU A 29 -21.03 10.45 -1.59
N ALA A 30 -21.76 9.64 -0.80
CA ALA A 30 -21.50 9.50 0.63
C ALA A 30 -20.16 8.80 0.90
N GLN A 31 -19.80 7.79 0.10
CA GLN A 31 -18.46 7.18 0.16
C GLN A 31 -17.37 8.19 -0.23
N THR A 32 -17.59 8.96 -1.31
CA THR A 32 -16.66 10.03 -1.72
C THR A 32 -16.49 11.07 -0.60
N ARG A 33 -17.58 11.46 0.06
CA ARG A 33 -17.56 12.37 1.21
C ARG A 33 -16.77 11.77 2.38
N GLN A 34 -16.97 10.49 2.70
CA GLN A 34 -16.26 9.83 3.78
C GLN A 34 -14.74 9.83 3.53
N ARG A 35 -14.31 9.54 2.29
CA ARG A 35 -12.88 9.62 1.91
C ARG A 35 -12.28 11.01 2.06
N LEU A 36 -13.06 12.08 1.85
CA LEU A 36 -12.60 13.46 2.05
C LEU A 36 -12.49 13.86 3.51
N LEU A 37 -13.30 13.28 4.38
CA LEU A 37 -13.32 13.62 5.81
C LEU A 37 -12.21 12.93 6.59
N ASP A 38 -11.67 11.84 6.07
CA ASP A 38 -10.52 11.13 6.66
C ASP A 38 -9.40 10.93 5.62
N PRO A 39 -8.76 12.01 5.14
CA PRO A 39 -7.69 11.91 4.16
C PRO A 39 -6.41 11.46 4.86
N THR A 40 -6.18 10.15 4.96
CA THR A 40 -4.92 9.65 5.50
C THR A 40 -3.87 9.55 4.41
N VAL A 41 -2.80 10.34 4.53
CA VAL A 41 -1.64 10.31 3.63
C VAL A 41 -0.50 9.60 4.34
N ARG A 42 -0.28 8.33 3.99
CA ARG A 42 0.67 7.45 4.66
C ARG A 42 2.06 7.59 4.07
N VAL A 43 3.00 8.02 4.91
CA VAL A 43 4.41 8.15 4.57
C VAL A 43 5.23 7.15 5.36
N LEU A 44 5.84 6.20 4.67
CA LEU A 44 6.69 5.18 5.28
C LEU A 44 8.12 5.70 5.46
N VAL A 45 8.66 5.63 6.68
CA VAL A 45 10.04 6.01 6.98
C VAL A 45 10.89 4.75 7.08
N VAL A 46 11.74 4.54 6.08
CA VAL A 46 12.47 3.29 5.83
C VAL A 46 13.96 3.57 5.72
N GLY A 47 14.80 2.55 5.93
CA GLY A 47 16.25 2.71 5.94
C GLY A 47 16.92 1.71 6.87
N GLU A 48 18.24 1.55 6.75
CA GLU A 48 18.99 0.59 7.56
C GLU A 48 19.02 0.92 9.06
N PHE A 49 19.57 -0.01 9.85
CA PHE A 49 19.75 0.19 11.27
C PHE A 49 20.63 1.41 11.55
N LYS A 50 20.32 2.16 12.62
CA LYS A 50 21.07 3.35 13.06
C LYS A 50 21.20 4.50 12.04
N GLN A 51 20.39 4.53 10.98
CA GLN A 51 20.33 5.65 10.02
C GLN A 51 19.52 6.87 10.52
N GLY A 52 19.00 6.85 11.75
CA GLY A 52 18.31 8.01 12.33
C GLY A 52 16.81 8.15 11.99
N LYS A 53 16.14 7.08 11.55
CA LYS A 53 14.69 7.06 11.22
C LYS A 53 13.78 7.60 12.34
N SER A 54 13.82 6.99 13.51
CA SER A 54 12.99 7.37 14.66
C SER A 54 13.29 8.79 15.14
N HIS A 55 14.56 9.19 15.04
CA HIS A 55 15.00 10.54 15.39
C HIS A 55 14.51 11.59 14.37
N LEU A 56 14.48 11.25 13.08
CA LEU A 56 13.85 12.05 12.02
C LEU A 56 12.34 12.21 12.27
N VAL A 57 11.62 11.14 12.59
CA VAL A 57 10.18 11.21 12.91
C VAL A 57 9.92 12.14 14.09
N ASN A 58 10.67 11.98 15.19
CA ASN A 58 10.55 12.84 16.36
C ASN A 58 10.81 14.32 16.04
N ALA A 59 11.81 14.62 15.21
CA ALA A 59 12.14 15.98 14.78
C ALA A 59 11.11 16.59 13.81
N LEU A 60 10.47 15.76 12.97
CA LEU A 60 9.37 16.18 12.08
C LEU A 60 8.14 16.63 12.89
N VAL A 61 7.77 15.86 13.91
CA VAL A 61 6.59 16.15 14.74
C VAL A 61 6.89 16.99 15.99
N ASN A 62 8.16 17.26 16.26
CA ASN A 62 8.64 17.95 17.45
C ASN A 62 8.11 17.31 18.76
N ALA A 63 8.18 15.98 18.85
CA ALA A 63 7.73 15.22 20.00
C ALA A 63 8.46 13.86 20.06
N PRO A 64 8.69 13.30 21.27
CA PRO A 64 9.31 11.98 21.43
C PRO A 64 8.27 10.87 21.21
N VAL A 65 7.79 10.71 19.97
CA VAL A 65 6.78 9.71 19.58
C VAL A 65 7.37 8.35 19.22
N CYS A 66 8.67 8.29 18.96
CA CYS A 66 9.41 7.07 18.69
C CYS A 66 10.57 6.98 19.69
N PRO A 67 10.84 5.80 20.27
CA PRO A 67 12.00 5.62 21.14
C PRO A 67 13.29 5.88 20.36
N VAL A 68 14.24 6.60 20.97
CA VAL A 68 15.53 6.97 20.37
C VAL A 68 16.63 6.82 21.42
N ASP A 69 17.46 5.78 21.31
CA ASP A 69 18.71 5.59 22.07
C ASP A 69 19.66 4.67 21.29
N ASP A 70 20.96 4.77 21.54
CA ASP A 70 22.01 4.01 20.84
C ASP A 70 21.89 2.48 20.97
N ASP A 71 21.13 2.02 21.99
CA ASP A 71 20.87 0.62 22.33
C ASP A 71 19.40 0.19 22.13
N VAL A 72 18.53 1.07 21.62
CA VAL A 72 17.07 0.87 21.57
C VAL A 72 16.57 0.96 20.13
N ALA A 73 16.62 -0.15 19.39
CA ALA A 73 16.08 -0.23 18.03
C ALA A 73 14.54 -0.29 18.05
N THR A 74 13.87 0.29 17.04
CA THR A 74 12.43 0.06 16.83
C THR A 74 12.18 -1.40 16.45
N ALA A 75 11.38 -2.11 17.24
CA ALA A 75 10.99 -3.52 17.05
C ALA A 75 9.58 -3.66 16.42
N VAL A 76 8.70 -2.69 16.69
CA VAL A 76 7.31 -2.68 16.24
C VAL A 76 7.07 -1.40 15.42
N PRO A 77 6.45 -1.50 14.21
CA PRO A 77 6.11 -0.32 13.44
C PRO A 77 5.27 0.67 14.25
N THR A 78 5.63 1.95 14.21
CA THR A 78 4.95 3.01 14.95
C THR A 78 4.29 3.99 13.98
N VAL A 79 2.97 4.09 14.05
CA VAL A 79 2.13 4.94 13.20
C VAL A 79 1.80 6.22 13.95
N VAL A 80 2.34 7.34 13.51
CA VAL A 80 2.14 8.66 14.12
C VAL A 80 1.13 9.45 13.29
N ARG A 81 0.03 9.86 13.93
CA ARG A 81 -1.08 10.57 13.28
C ARG A 81 -1.62 11.71 14.13
N TYR A 82 -2.44 12.57 13.51
CA TYR A 82 -3.12 13.62 14.24
C TYR A 82 -4.16 13.04 15.22
N ALA A 83 -4.20 13.61 16.42
CA ALA A 83 -5.28 13.44 17.39
C ALA A 83 -5.42 14.72 18.22
N GLU A 84 -6.63 15.03 18.68
CA GLU A 84 -6.88 16.22 19.50
C GLU A 84 -6.19 16.15 20.86
N SER A 85 -6.03 14.94 21.41
CA SER A 85 -5.33 14.68 22.66
C SER A 85 -4.30 13.57 22.46
N PRO A 86 -3.12 13.65 23.12
CA PRO A 86 -2.12 12.60 23.05
C PRO A 86 -2.66 11.24 23.48
N ASN A 87 -2.50 10.22 22.66
CA ASN A 87 -2.84 8.84 23.02
C ASN A 87 -1.94 7.81 22.34
N VAL A 88 -1.86 6.62 22.93
CA VAL A 88 -1.16 5.47 22.35
C VAL A 88 -2.08 4.26 22.34
N VAL A 89 -2.24 3.67 21.16
CA VAL A 89 -3.04 2.45 20.97
C VAL A 89 -2.16 1.35 20.39
N LEU A 90 -2.04 0.25 21.12
CA LEU A 90 -1.38 -0.95 20.65
C LEU A 90 -2.36 -1.80 19.86
N VAL A 91 -1.95 -2.27 18.68
CA VAL A 91 -2.76 -3.15 17.83
C VAL A 91 -2.10 -4.51 17.77
N GLY A 92 -2.78 -5.53 18.31
CA GLY A 92 -2.34 -6.93 18.26
C GLY A 92 -2.58 -7.60 16.90
N GLU A 93 -2.02 -8.80 16.71
CA GLU A 93 -2.19 -9.60 15.49
C GLU A 93 -3.66 -9.88 15.14
N THR A 94 -4.49 -10.19 16.15
CA THR A 94 -5.95 -10.42 16.02
C THR A 94 -6.77 -9.12 15.92
N ALA A 95 -6.12 -8.00 15.59
CA ALA A 95 -6.71 -6.66 15.53
C ALA A 95 -7.33 -6.15 16.86
N VAL A 96 -6.99 -6.79 17.99
CA VAL A 96 -7.36 -6.27 19.31
C VAL A 96 -6.60 -4.96 19.55
N ARG A 97 -7.35 -3.92 19.93
CA ARG A 97 -6.83 -2.58 20.22
C ARG A 97 -6.77 -2.36 21.72
N THR A 98 -5.63 -1.93 22.23
CA THR A 98 -5.43 -1.66 23.67
C THR A 98 -4.77 -0.30 23.85
N GLU A 99 -5.46 0.60 24.54
CA GLU A 99 -4.90 1.92 24.88
C GLU A 99 -3.94 1.80 26.06
N VAL A 100 -2.80 2.50 25.97
CA VAL A 100 -1.77 2.54 27.01
C VAL A 100 -1.30 3.98 27.24
N PRO A 101 -0.78 4.30 28.44
CA PRO A 101 -0.11 5.58 28.68
C PRO A 101 1.06 5.80 27.72
N VAL A 102 1.29 7.06 27.33
CA VAL A 102 2.34 7.45 26.37
C VAL A 102 3.73 7.03 26.87
N GLU A 103 3.94 7.08 28.18
CA GLU A 103 5.19 6.75 28.86
C GLU A 103 5.56 5.27 28.69
N GLN A 104 4.57 4.40 28.48
CA GLN A 104 4.77 2.97 28.29
C GLN A 104 5.09 2.60 26.83
N LEU A 105 5.00 3.54 25.89
CA LEU A 105 5.22 3.23 24.47
C LEU A 105 6.56 2.51 24.24
N ALA A 106 7.65 3.02 24.82
CA ALA A 106 8.99 2.46 24.66
C ALA A 106 9.07 1.00 25.13
N ASP A 107 8.35 0.62 26.19
CA ASP A 107 8.32 -0.74 26.73
C ASP A 107 7.65 -1.75 25.77
N HIS A 108 6.85 -1.26 24.83
CA HIS A 108 6.08 -2.09 23.91
C HIS A 108 6.65 -2.11 22.49
N VAL A 109 7.27 -1.02 22.03
CA VAL A 109 7.68 -0.89 20.61
C VAL A 109 9.18 -0.98 20.36
N SER A 110 10.01 -0.92 21.40
CA SER A 110 11.46 -1.03 21.28
C SER A 110 11.98 -2.46 21.40
N GLU A 111 13.18 -2.71 20.88
CA GLU A 111 13.90 -3.97 21.10
C GLU A 111 14.27 -4.18 22.57
N ALA A 112 14.50 -3.11 23.35
CA ALA A 112 14.78 -3.24 24.78
C ALA A 112 13.55 -3.71 25.58
N GLY A 113 12.38 -3.13 25.29
CA GLY A 113 11.13 -3.44 26.00
C GLY A 113 10.34 -4.65 25.44
N ASN A 114 10.46 -4.89 24.14
CA ASN A 114 9.76 -5.95 23.41
C ASN A 114 10.70 -6.64 22.39
N PRO A 115 11.78 -7.30 22.86
CA PRO A 115 12.83 -7.87 22.02
C PRO A 115 12.30 -8.94 21.08
N GLY A 116 12.40 -8.73 19.77
CA GLY A 116 11.84 -9.66 18.81
C GLY A 116 10.31 -9.64 18.71
N ASN A 117 9.67 -8.53 19.10
CA ASN A 117 8.21 -8.37 19.15
C ASN A 117 7.47 -9.58 19.78
N ARG A 118 7.95 -10.04 20.94
CA ARG A 118 7.37 -11.19 21.67
C ARG A 118 5.91 -10.95 22.08
N ARG A 119 5.48 -9.70 22.17
CA ARG A 119 4.11 -9.32 22.52
C ARG A 119 3.11 -9.47 21.36
N GLY A 120 3.55 -9.86 20.16
CA GLY A 120 2.65 -10.12 19.02
C GLY A 120 1.89 -8.87 18.57
N LEU A 121 2.58 -7.72 18.55
CA LEU A 121 1.98 -6.45 18.12
C LEU A 121 2.15 -6.28 16.61
N ARG A 122 1.06 -5.92 15.92
CA ARG A 122 1.10 -5.56 14.50
C ARG A 122 1.75 -4.20 14.31
N HIS A 123 1.28 -3.21 15.06
CA HIS A 123 1.81 -1.85 15.09
C HIS A 123 1.34 -1.13 16.36
N ALA A 124 1.99 -0.02 16.69
CA ALA A 124 1.47 0.95 17.65
C ALA A 124 0.97 2.19 16.90
N GLU A 125 -0.10 2.80 17.39
CA GLU A 125 -0.61 4.09 16.91
C GLU A 125 -0.36 5.15 17.98
N VAL A 126 0.26 6.25 17.59
CA VAL A 126 0.52 7.40 18.44
C VAL A 126 -0.22 8.60 17.86
N GLY A 127 -1.25 9.07 18.57
CA GLY A 127 -1.99 10.27 18.21
C GLY A 127 -1.43 11.48 18.95
N ILE A 128 -1.14 12.58 18.25
CA ILE A 128 -0.72 13.84 18.88
C ILE A 128 -1.25 15.09 18.15
N PRO A 129 -1.49 16.21 18.87
CA PRO A 129 -2.03 17.44 18.27
C PRO A 129 -0.91 18.27 17.62
N ARG A 130 -0.39 17.83 16.46
CA ARG A 130 0.64 18.55 15.71
C ARG A 130 0.12 19.04 14.37
N SER A 131 0.38 20.31 14.06
CA SER A 131 -0.05 20.96 12.82
C SER A 131 0.46 20.28 11.55
N VAL A 132 1.67 19.71 11.59
CA VAL A 132 2.23 18.94 10.47
C VAL A 132 1.42 17.68 10.14
N LEU A 133 0.70 17.13 11.12
CA LEU A 133 -0.16 15.94 10.97
C LEU A 133 -1.61 16.31 10.65
N ALA A 134 -2.04 17.55 10.95
CA ALA A 134 -3.43 17.98 10.81
C ALA A 134 -3.95 17.95 9.36
N GLY A 135 -3.06 18.03 8.37
CA GLY A 135 -3.38 17.89 6.95
C GLY A 135 -3.58 16.46 6.48
N GLY A 136 -3.69 15.49 7.39
CA GLY A 136 -3.87 14.07 7.06
C GLY A 136 -2.57 13.25 6.99
N LEU A 137 -1.41 13.89 7.21
CA LEU A 137 -0.12 13.22 7.20
C LEU A 137 -0.04 12.17 8.32
N CYS A 138 0.33 10.96 7.93
CA CYS A 138 0.50 9.81 8.81
C CYS A 138 1.91 9.23 8.59
N LEU A 139 2.80 9.40 9.56
CA LEU A 139 4.18 8.92 9.49
C LEU A 139 4.25 7.50 10.05
N VAL A 140 4.90 6.58 9.34
CA VAL A 140 5.11 5.21 9.81
C VAL A 140 6.61 4.98 10.02
N ASP A 141 7.05 4.96 11.27
CA ASP A 141 8.41 4.53 11.61
C ASP A 141 8.50 3.02 11.48
N THR A 142 9.36 2.55 10.59
CA THR A 142 9.57 1.12 10.36
C THR A 142 10.70 0.56 11.23
N PRO A 143 10.59 -0.69 11.71
CA PRO A 143 11.65 -1.36 12.45
C PRO A 143 12.99 -1.32 11.69
N GLY A 144 14.06 -0.97 12.39
CA GLY A 144 15.38 -0.79 11.80
C GLY A 144 16.31 -1.99 11.92
N VAL A 145 15.92 -3.06 12.60
CA VAL A 145 16.81 -4.17 12.95
C VAL A 145 17.10 -5.03 11.71
N GLY A 146 18.35 -5.41 11.47
CA GLY A 146 18.75 -6.33 10.39
C GLY A 146 19.09 -5.71 9.01
N GLY A 147 18.77 -4.44 8.75
CA GLY A 147 19.07 -3.79 7.45
C GLY A 147 18.07 -4.14 6.33
N LEU A 148 18.11 -3.40 5.22
CA LEU A 148 17.11 -3.48 4.13
C LEU A 148 17.14 -4.81 3.36
N GLY A 149 18.24 -5.57 3.47
CA GLY A 149 18.38 -6.91 2.91
C GLY A 149 17.90 -8.03 3.83
N SER A 150 17.44 -7.72 5.05
CA SER A 150 17.00 -8.74 6.00
C SER A 150 15.50 -9.06 5.91
N VAL A 151 15.07 -10.00 6.76
CA VAL A 151 13.65 -10.34 7.00
C VAL A 151 12.80 -9.10 7.33
N HIS A 152 13.38 -8.08 7.98
CA HIS A 152 12.71 -6.81 8.26
C HIS A 152 12.54 -5.93 7.00
N GLY A 153 13.47 -6.03 6.05
CA GLY A 153 13.36 -5.41 4.74
C GLY A 153 12.18 -5.96 3.93
N ALA A 154 11.93 -7.27 3.99
CA ALA A 154 10.75 -7.87 3.36
C ALA A 154 9.43 -7.39 3.98
N THR A 155 9.40 -7.22 5.31
CA THR A 155 8.23 -6.62 6.00
C THR A 155 7.98 -5.18 5.56
N THR A 156 9.06 -4.44 5.30
CA THR A 156 8.96 -3.08 4.77
C THR A 156 8.44 -3.09 3.33
N MET A 157 8.82 -4.08 2.51
CA MET A 157 8.30 -4.25 1.15
C MET A 157 6.81 -4.55 1.09
N THR A 158 6.28 -5.36 2.00
CA THR A 158 4.84 -5.64 2.01
C THR A 158 4.00 -4.42 2.38
N ALA A 159 4.57 -3.46 3.12
CA ALA A 159 3.89 -2.21 3.47
C ALA A 159 3.90 -1.16 2.35
N LEU A 160 4.83 -1.24 1.38
CA LEU A 160 5.02 -0.21 0.36
C LEU A 160 3.80 0.09 -0.53
N PRO A 161 3.02 -0.89 -1.03
CA PRO A 161 1.88 -0.58 -1.88
C PRO A 161 0.78 0.19 -1.16
N SER A 162 0.76 0.16 0.17
CA SER A 162 -0.17 0.91 1.00
C SER A 162 0.34 2.30 1.39
N ALA A 163 1.51 2.70 0.90
CA ALA A 163 2.14 3.98 1.20
C ALA A 163 1.95 4.97 0.03
N ASP A 164 1.55 6.19 0.35
CA ASP A 164 1.47 7.31 -0.60
C ASP A 164 2.85 7.87 -0.93
N ALA A 165 3.77 7.80 0.04
CA ALA A 165 5.17 8.12 -0.16
C ALA A 165 6.10 7.30 0.74
N VAL A 166 7.36 7.22 0.34
CA VAL A 166 8.45 6.61 1.11
C VAL A 166 9.53 7.64 1.37
N LEU A 167 9.94 7.80 2.62
CA LEU A 167 11.17 8.48 3.02
C LEU A 167 12.26 7.45 3.24
N MET A 168 13.17 7.33 2.28
CA MET A 168 14.36 6.49 2.38
C MET A 168 15.46 7.24 3.13
N VAL A 169 15.73 6.80 4.35
CA VAL A 169 16.68 7.42 5.28
C VAL A 169 18.02 6.70 5.21
N SER A 170 19.06 7.46 4.89
CA SER A 170 20.47 7.02 4.96
C SER A 170 21.29 8.13 5.60
N ASP A 171 22.30 7.81 6.39
CA ASP A 171 23.14 8.81 7.05
C ASP A 171 24.31 9.25 6.17
N ALA A 172 24.89 10.39 6.49
CA ALA A 172 25.99 10.97 5.72
C ALA A 172 27.37 10.31 5.98
N ALA A 173 27.42 9.12 6.59
CA ALA A 173 28.68 8.44 6.89
C ALA A 173 29.34 7.86 5.62
N GLN A 174 28.52 7.37 4.69
CA GLN A 174 28.96 6.71 3.47
C GLN A 174 27.94 6.91 2.35
N GLU A 175 28.36 6.59 1.12
CA GLU A 175 27.45 6.52 -0.04
C GLU A 175 26.47 5.36 0.09
N TYR A 176 25.40 5.38 -0.71
CA TYR A 176 24.45 4.28 -0.77
C TYR A 176 25.11 2.92 -0.96
N THR A 177 24.69 1.97 -0.13
CA THR A 177 25.04 0.57 -0.32
C THR A 177 24.27 -0.03 -1.51
N ALA A 178 24.78 -1.14 -2.03
CA ALA A 178 24.08 -1.89 -3.08
C ALA A 178 22.67 -2.33 -2.64
N THR A 179 22.49 -2.65 -1.35
CA THR A 179 21.21 -3.05 -0.76
C THR A 179 20.22 -1.88 -0.72
N GLU A 180 20.68 -0.68 -0.35
CA GLU A 180 19.85 0.54 -0.35
C GLU A 180 19.41 0.92 -1.77
N LEU A 181 20.32 0.84 -2.75
CA LEU A 181 19.96 1.10 -4.15
C LEU A 181 18.97 0.07 -4.69
N GLU A 182 19.13 -1.21 -4.35
CA GLU A 182 18.18 -2.23 -4.77
C GLU A 182 16.81 -2.04 -4.13
N PHE A 183 16.76 -1.70 -2.84
CA PHE A 183 15.53 -1.32 -2.17
C PHE A 183 14.85 -0.13 -2.86
N LEU A 184 15.61 0.92 -3.19
CA LEU A 184 15.09 2.11 -3.87
C LEU A 184 14.50 1.76 -5.24
N ARG A 185 15.13 0.87 -6.01
CA ARG A 185 14.56 0.36 -7.28
C ARG A 185 13.25 -0.37 -7.08
N GLN A 186 13.15 -1.20 -6.04
CA GLN A 186 11.92 -1.92 -5.73
C GLN A 186 10.83 -0.96 -5.26
N ALA A 187 11.17 -0.01 -4.40
CA ALA A 187 10.25 0.99 -3.89
C ALA A 187 9.68 1.88 -5.00
N ALA A 188 10.52 2.36 -5.91
CA ALA A 188 10.10 3.17 -7.06
C ALA A 188 9.16 2.43 -8.03
N ARG A 189 9.15 1.08 -8.03
CA ARG A 189 8.24 0.28 -8.85
C ARG A 189 6.83 0.15 -8.28
N VAL A 190 6.66 0.31 -6.97
CA VAL A 190 5.38 0.07 -6.27
C VAL A 190 4.77 1.32 -5.66
N CYS A 191 5.61 2.23 -5.17
CA CYS A 191 5.20 3.46 -4.51
C CYS A 191 5.24 4.66 -5.48
N PRO A 192 4.22 5.53 -5.51
CA PRO A 192 4.17 6.67 -6.43
C PRO A 192 5.25 7.73 -6.18
N THR A 193 5.72 7.85 -4.94
CA THR A 193 6.64 8.92 -4.50
C THR A 193 7.71 8.37 -3.58
N VAL A 194 8.98 8.50 -3.97
CA VAL A 194 10.14 8.12 -3.15
C VAL A 194 11.01 9.35 -2.96
N VAL A 195 11.30 9.68 -1.70
CA VAL A 195 12.16 10.80 -1.31
C VAL A 195 13.29 10.24 -0.47
N CYS A 196 14.52 10.60 -0.82
CA CYS A 196 15.70 10.23 -0.08
C CYS A 196 16.05 11.32 0.95
N VAL A 197 16.35 10.92 2.17
CA VAL A 197 16.70 11.80 3.27
C VAL A 197 18.10 11.45 3.76
N LEU A 198 19.07 12.34 3.51
CA LEU A 198 20.44 12.19 3.97
C LEU A 198 20.58 12.80 5.36
N THR A 199 20.68 11.96 6.39
CA THR A 199 20.68 12.40 7.79
C THR A 199 22.08 12.62 8.36
N LYS A 200 22.16 13.16 9.58
CA LYS A 200 23.41 13.38 10.34
C LYS A 200 24.41 14.30 9.63
N ILE A 201 23.92 15.28 8.86
CA ILE A 201 24.79 16.27 8.20
C ILE A 201 25.58 17.14 9.18
N ASP A 202 25.14 17.20 10.44
CA ASP A 202 25.82 17.85 11.56
C ASP A 202 27.07 17.07 12.04
N LEU A 203 27.08 15.75 11.87
CA LEU A 203 28.15 14.88 12.35
C LEU A 203 29.27 14.71 11.32
N TYR A 204 28.95 14.77 10.02
CA TYR A 204 29.87 14.45 8.93
C TYR A 204 30.19 15.69 8.07
N PRO A 205 31.35 16.34 8.22
CA PRO A 205 31.68 17.57 7.50
C PRO A 205 31.64 17.45 5.96
N ASP A 206 31.99 16.28 5.44
CA ASP A 206 32.02 15.97 4.01
C ASP A 206 30.68 15.47 3.44
N TRP A 207 29.57 15.62 4.18
CA TRP A 207 28.24 15.14 3.76
C TRP A 207 27.82 15.65 2.37
N ARG A 208 28.28 16.84 1.95
CA ARG A 208 27.97 17.40 0.63
C ARG A 208 28.52 16.56 -0.51
N ARG A 209 29.72 15.99 -0.33
CA ARG A 209 30.35 15.08 -1.30
C ARG A 209 29.61 13.75 -1.36
N ILE A 210 29.20 13.23 -0.20
CA ILE A 210 28.34 12.02 -0.14
C ILE A 210 27.03 12.27 -0.88
N ALA A 211 26.35 13.38 -0.61
CA ALA A 211 25.11 13.75 -1.30
C ALA A 211 25.29 13.89 -2.82
N GLU A 212 26.42 14.43 -3.29
CA GLU A 212 26.71 14.52 -4.72
C GLU A 212 26.86 13.13 -5.36
N ARG A 213 27.60 12.23 -4.70
CA ARG A 213 27.79 10.85 -5.18
C ARG A 213 26.50 10.04 -5.14
N ASP A 214 25.70 10.19 -4.09
CA ASP A 214 24.39 9.55 -3.98
C ASP A 214 23.43 10.00 -5.07
N ARG A 215 23.43 11.29 -5.44
CA ARG A 215 22.68 11.76 -6.61
C ARG A 215 23.17 11.12 -7.90
N ALA A 216 24.49 10.93 -8.06
CA ALA A 216 25.04 10.25 -9.22
C ALA A 216 24.64 8.75 -9.26
N HIS A 217 24.60 8.08 -8.11
CA HIS A 217 24.12 6.69 -8.00
C HIS A 217 22.63 6.56 -8.34
N LEU A 218 21.79 7.49 -7.86
CA LEU A 218 20.37 7.55 -8.20
C LEU A 218 20.18 7.74 -9.72
N ALA A 219 20.92 8.67 -10.32
CA ALA A 219 20.87 8.91 -11.77
C ALA A 219 21.36 7.70 -12.57
N ALA A 220 22.45 7.05 -12.16
CA ALA A 220 22.95 5.83 -12.80
C ALA A 220 21.98 4.64 -12.68
N ALA A 221 21.12 4.64 -11.66
CA ALA A 221 20.08 3.65 -11.46
C ALA A 221 18.73 4.02 -12.12
N ASP A 222 18.67 5.12 -12.86
CA ASP A 222 17.44 5.68 -13.48
C ASP A 222 16.33 5.97 -12.46
N LEU A 223 16.72 6.42 -11.26
CA LEU A 223 15.81 6.75 -10.16
C LEU A 223 15.61 8.26 -10.05
N SER A 224 14.37 8.69 -10.23
CA SER A 224 13.94 10.10 -10.17
C SER A 224 13.62 10.58 -8.75
N ALA A 225 14.43 10.20 -7.75
CA ALA A 225 14.18 10.51 -6.34
C ALA A 225 14.91 11.78 -5.88
N ASP A 226 14.21 12.66 -5.17
CA ASP A 226 14.82 13.85 -4.55
C ASP A 226 15.69 13.46 -3.35
N LEU A 227 16.90 14.03 -3.23
CA LEU A 227 17.80 13.82 -2.09
C LEU A 227 17.87 15.07 -1.20
N LEU A 228 17.29 14.97 -0.01
CA LEU A 228 17.16 16.06 0.97
C LEU A 228 18.10 15.85 2.17
N PRO A 229 19.14 16.69 2.34
CA PRO A 229 20.04 16.60 3.49
C PRO A 229 19.41 17.25 4.73
N VAL A 230 19.48 16.57 5.88
CA VAL A 230 18.90 17.05 7.14
C VAL A 230 19.74 16.71 8.37
N SER A 231 19.61 17.54 9.40
CA SER A 231 20.06 17.23 10.77
C SER A 231 18.88 17.34 11.74
N SER A 232 18.46 16.19 12.27
CA SER A 232 17.43 16.12 13.30
C SER A 232 17.90 16.75 14.63
N VAL A 233 19.21 16.67 14.93
CA VAL A 233 19.82 17.27 16.13
C VAL A 233 19.72 18.79 16.05
N LEU A 234 20.20 19.39 14.95
CA LEU A 234 20.10 20.84 14.75
C LEU A 234 18.65 21.30 14.77
N ARG A 235 17.73 20.54 14.16
CA ARG A 235 16.30 20.85 14.18
C ARG A 235 15.72 20.89 15.59
N LEU A 236 15.99 19.87 16.41
CA LEU A 236 15.46 19.80 17.78
C LEU A 236 16.04 20.92 18.65
N HIS A 237 17.32 21.26 18.50
CA HIS A 237 17.93 22.42 19.15
C HIS A 237 17.32 23.74 18.69
N ALA A 238 17.16 23.92 17.38
CA ALA A 238 16.57 25.12 16.79
C ALA A 238 15.15 25.38 17.32
N VAL A 239 14.34 24.32 17.46
CA VAL A 239 12.98 24.44 18.01
C VAL A 239 12.99 24.75 19.51
N ARG A 240 13.92 24.18 20.27
CA ARG A 240 14.07 24.45 21.72
C ARG A 240 14.47 25.90 21.99
N GLU A 241 15.44 26.42 21.23
CA GLU A 241 15.99 27.76 21.43
C GLU A 241 15.24 28.84 20.62
N GLY A 242 14.32 28.45 19.73
CA GLY A 242 13.63 29.38 18.83
C GLY A 242 14.53 29.96 17.72
N ASP A 243 15.63 29.30 17.39
CA ASP A 243 16.63 29.77 16.43
C ASP A 243 16.23 29.46 14.98
N GLN A 244 15.88 30.49 14.22
CA GLN A 244 15.49 30.36 12.82
C GLN A 244 16.68 30.06 11.88
N ALA A 245 17.88 30.55 12.20
CA ALA A 245 19.06 30.29 11.38
C ALA A 245 19.47 28.82 11.50
N LEU A 246 19.51 28.30 12.73
CA LEU A 246 19.79 26.88 12.99
C LEU A 246 18.72 25.97 12.40
N ASN A 247 17.45 26.42 12.39
CA ASN A 247 16.37 25.70 11.72
C ASN A 247 16.60 25.61 10.19
N HIS A 248 17.03 26.69 9.54
CA HIS A 248 17.38 26.65 8.11
C HIS A 248 18.59 25.74 7.85
N GLU A 249 19.62 25.82 8.68
CA GLU A 249 20.82 24.98 8.58
C GLU A 249 20.50 23.48 8.74
N SER A 250 19.50 23.14 9.56
CA SER A 250 19.06 21.76 9.76
C SER A 250 18.48 21.08 8.52
N GLY A 251 18.13 21.82 7.46
CA GLY A 251 17.51 21.30 6.23
C GLY A 251 16.02 20.92 6.37
N PHE A 252 15.45 20.94 7.58
CA PHE A 252 14.04 20.58 7.82
C PHE A 252 13.01 21.47 7.12
N PRO A 253 13.21 22.78 6.92
CA PRO A 253 12.26 23.59 6.17
C PRO A 253 12.00 23.05 4.76
N LEU A 254 13.05 22.57 4.07
CA LEU A 254 12.90 21.95 2.75
C LEU A 254 12.15 20.62 2.83
N LEU A 255 12.46 19.76 3.81
CA LEU A 255 11.78 18.49 4.01
C LEU A 255 10.29 18.68 4.36
N LEU A 256 9.97 19.62 5.25
CA LEU A 256 8.58 19.92 5.65
C LEU A 256 7.78 20.52 4.49
N ASN A 257 8.37 21.43 3.70
CA ASN A 257 7.73 21.95 2.50
C ASN A 257 7.51 20.83 1.48
N HIS A 258 8.49 19.93 1.29
CA HIS A 258 8.32 18.79 0.39
C HIS A 258 7.18 17.86 0.84
N LEU A 259 7.12 17.49 2.13
CA LEU A 259 6.03 16.69 2.69
C LEU A 259 4.66 17.35 2.50
N ARG A 260 4.57 18.65 2.80
CA ARG A 260 3.31 19.41 2.70
C ARG A 260 2.87 19.57 1.23
N ASP A 261 3.76 20.01 0.36
CA ASP A 261 3.39 20.49 -0.97
C ASP A 261 3.41 19.35 -2.00
N ARG A 262 4.42 18.48 -1.97
CA ARG A 262 4.60 17.41 -2.97
C ARG A 262 3.90 16.10 -2.62
N ILE A 263 3.73 15.81 -1.33
CA ILE A 263 3.12 14.56 -0.86
C ILE A 263 1.67 14.80 -0.46
N VAL A 264 1.43 15.59 0.60
CA VAL A 264 0.07 15.87 1.09
C VAL A 264 -0.73 16.69 0.07
N GLY A 265 -0.11 17.72 -0.52
CA GLY A 265 -0.72 18.55 -1.57
C GLY A 265 -1.16 17.69 -2.76
N ARG A 266 -0.27 16.85 -3.30
CA ARG A 266 -0.59 15.95 -4.42
C ARG A 266 -1.70 14.96 -4.08
N ALA A 267 -1.71 14.39 -2.87
CA ALA A 267 -2.80 13.52 -2.43
C ALA A 267 -4.14 14.28 -2.38
N ALA A 268 -4.15 15.52 -1.87
CA ALA A 268 -5.33 16.38 -1.87
C ALA A 268 -5.79 16.77 -3.29
N GLU A 269 -4.85 17.00 -4.22
CA GLU A 269 -5.17 17.24 -5.64
C GLU A 269 -5.84 16.02 -6.28
N LEU A 270 -5.30 14.81 -6.05
CA LEU A 270 -5.87 13.56 -6.54
C LEU A 270 -7.26 13.31 -5.96
N ALA A 271 -7.43 13.52 -4.66
CA ALA A 271 -8.74 13.44 -3.99
C ALA A 271 -9.72 14.44 -4.60
N THR A 272 -9.29 15.68 -4.86
CA THR A 272 -10.12 16.70 -5.51
C THR A 272 -10.53 16.29 -6.93
N ARG A 273 -9.61 15.74 -7.73
CA ARG A 273 -9.94 15.21 -9.06
C ARG A 273 -10.94 14.06 -9.00
N SER A 274 -10.78 13.15 -8.04
CA SER A 274 -11.73 12.05 -7.79
C SER A 274 -13.13 12.59 -7.46
N VAL A 275 -13.21 13.62 -6.60
CA VAL A 275 -14.47 14.32 -6.29
C VAL A 275 -15.11 14.91 -7.53
N VAL A 276 -14.35 15.62 -8.35
CA VAL A 276 -14.87 16.25 -9.56
C VAL A 276 -15.42 15.18 -10.50
N HIS A 277 -14.68 14.09 -10.69
CA HIS A 277 -15.14 12.96 -11.50
C HIS A 277 -16.44 12.32 -10.95
N ASP A 278 -16.53 12.13 -9.63
CA ASP A 278 -17.73 11.56 -9.00
C ASP A 278 -18.95 12.48 -9.09
N VAL A 279 -18.77 13.77 -8.81
CA VAL A 279 -19.83 14.78 -8.88
C VAL A 279 -20.27 15.00 -10.32
N ARG A 280 -19.34 15.08 -11.27
CA ARG A 280 -19.65 15.20 -12.71
C ARG A 280 -20.39 13.97 -13.21
N GLY A 281 -19.95 12.78 -12.82
CA GLY A 281 -20.65 11.53 -13.15
C GLY A 281 -22.08 11.50 -12.62
N ALA A 282 -22.29 11.92 -11.36
CA ALA A 282 -23.63 12.04 -10.78
C ALA A 282 -24.48 13.10 -11.51
N ALA A 283 -23.90 14.27 -11.81
CA ALA A 283 -24.58 15.34 -12.55
C ALA A 283 -25.04 14.85 -13.93
N VAL A 284 -24.15 14.22 -14.70
CA VAL A 284 -24.47 13.65 -16.03
C VAL A 284 -25.62 12.64 -15.94
N GLN A 285 -25.60 11.75 -14.95
CA GLN A 285 -26.68 10.78 -14.78
C GLN A 285 -28.02 11.44 -14.43
N LEU A 286 -28.02 12.47 -13.58
CA LEU A 286 -29.23 13.23 -13.24
C LEU A 286 -29.77 13.99 -14.46
N THR A 287 -28.89 14.65 -15.24
CA THR A 287 -29.31 15.40 -16.43
C THR A 287 -29.74 14.51 -17.58
N THR A 288 -29.22 13.27 -17.68
CA THR A 288 -29.61 12.33 -18.74
C THR A 288 -31.12 12.05 -18.73
N ALA A 289 -31.68 11.75 -17.55
CA ALA A 289 -33.11 11.44 -17.44
C ALA A 289 -33.99 12.65 -17.79
N MET A 290 -33.59 13.84 -17.32
CA MET A 290 -34.27 15.09 -17.62
C MET A 290 -34.13 15.51 -19.09
N GLY A 291 -32.97 15.27 -19.70
CA GLY A 291 -32.71 15.56 -21.11
C GLY A 291 -33.54 14.65 -22.02
N ALA A 292 -33.67 13.37 -21.68
CA ALA A 292 -34.56 12.45 -22.36
C ALA A 292 -36.03 12.90 -22.27
N GLU A 293 -36.49 13.27 -21.07
CA GLU A 293 -37.84 13.82 -20.86
C GLU A 293 -38.06 15.09 -21.70
N LEU A 294 -37.14 16.04 -21.64
CA LEU A 294 -37.22 17.31 -22.37
C LEU A 294 -37.25 17.12 -23.89
N THR A 295 -36.48 16.17 -24.40
CA THR A 295 -36.46 15.85 -25.84
C THR A 295 -37.80 15.27 -26.28
N ALA A 296 -38.34 14.30 -25.52
CA ALA A 296 -39.65 13.71 -25.79
C ALA A 296 -40.80 14.74 -25.70
N LEU A 297 -40.71 15.72 -24.78
CA LEU A 297 -41.72 16.79 -24.66
C LEU A 297 -41.68 17.78 -25.83
N ARG A 298 -40.49 18.08 -26.37
CA ARG A 298 -40.30 19.09 -27.44
C ARG A 298 -40.55 18.54 -28.83
N ASP A 299 -40.15 17.30 -29.08
CA ASP A 299 -40.16 16.68 -30.40
C ASP A 299 -40.82 15.30 -30.29
N PRO A 300 -42.17 15.24 -30.20
CA PRO A 300 -42.91 13.99 -30.05
C PRO A 300 -42.67 13.01 -31.21
N ASP A 301 -42.42 13.54 -32.41
CA ASP A 301 -42.16 12.74 -33.61
C ASP A 301 -40.82 12.00 -33.53
N ARG A 302 -39.85 12.50 -32.75
CA ARG A 302 -38.56 11.84 -32.46
C ARG A 302 -38.54 11.06 -31.15
N ALA A 303 -39.64 11.06 -30.39
CA ALA A 303 -39.68 10.38 -29.10
C ALA A 303 -39.55 8.86 -29.26
N GLU A 304 -40.07 8.29 -30.34
CA GLU A 304 -39.95 6.86 -30.63
C GLU A 304 -38.50 6.44 -30.91
N ASP A 305 -37.76 7.22 -31.69
CA ASP A 305 -36.33 7.01 -31.94
C ASP A 305 -35.50 7.10 -30.65
N LEU A 306 -35.78 8.10 -29.81
CA LEU A 306 -35.15 8.26 -28.50
C LEU A 306 -35.43 7.05 -27.59
N LEU A 307 -36.69 6.61 -27.51
CA LEU A 307 -37.09 5.46 -26.71
C LEU A 307 -36.42 4.17 -27.23
N SER A 308 -36.27 4.02 -28.54
CA SER A 308 -35.54 2.90 -29.14
C SER A 308 -34.07 2.90 -28.72
N GLY A 309 -33.39 4.05 -28.84
CA GLY A 309 -32.01 4.21 -28.40
C GLY A 309 -31.81 3.96 -26.90
N LEU A 310 -32.70 4.46 -26.05
CA LEU A 310 -32.68 4.20 -24.60
C LEU A 310 -32.92 2.72 -24.27
N ARG A 311 -33.79 2.02 -25.00
CA ARG A 311 -34.00 0.57 -24.82
C ARG A 311 -32.76 -0.23 -25.21
N GLU A 312 -32.09 0.13 -26.28
CA GLU A 312 -30.85 -0.52 -26.71
C GLU A 312 -29.72 -0.28 -25.71
N ALA A 313 -29.53 0.98 -25.30
CA ALA A 313 -28.59 1.35 -24.24
C ALA A 313 -28.86 0.59 -22.94
N LYS A 314 -30.12 0.48 -22.53
CA LYS A 314 -30.52 -0.29 -21.35
C LYS A 314 -30.17 -1.77 -21.50
N ARG A 315 -30.44 -2.38 -22.66
CA ARG A 315 -30.07 -3.79 -22.91
C ARG A 315 -28.57 -4.00 -22.76
N ARG A 316 -27.74 -3.08 -23.28
CA ARG A 316 -26.28 -3.13 -23.11
C ARG A 316 -25.86 -2.99 -21.64
N ALA A 317 -26.47 -2.06 -20.90
CA ALA A 317 -26.19 -1.91 -19.47
C ALA A 317 -26.65 -3.14 -18.64
N ASP A 318 -27.76 -3.77 -19.00
CA ASP A 318 -28.21 -5.01 -18.36
C ASP A 318 -27.29 -6.19 -18.70
N ALA A 319 -26.75 -6.26 -19.92
CA ALA A 319 -25.77 -7.26 -20.33
C ALA A 319 -24.47 -7.20 -19.50
N LEU A 320 -24.03 -6.00 -19.08
CA LEU A 320 -22.87 -5.83 -18.18
C LEU A 320 -23.06 -6.52 -16.82
N ARG A 321 -24.30 -6.76 -16.40
CA ARG A 321 -24.64 -7.41 -15.12
C ARG A 321 -24.67 -8.93 -15.25
N GLU A 322 -24.73 -9.46 -16.46
CA GLU A 322 -24.74 -10.89 -16.70
C GLU A 322 -23.40 -11.53 -16.37
N ARG A 323 -23.43 -12.79 -15.93
CA ARG A 323 -22.22 -13.56 -15.63
C ARG A 323 -21.33 -13.79 -16.87
N SER A 324 -21.92 -13.66 -18.05
CA SER A 324 -21.29 -13.76 -19.37
C SER A 324 -20.63 -12.46 -19.83
N ALA A 325 -20.73 -11.36 -19.08
CA ALA A 325 -20.09 -10.10 -19.45
C ALA A 325 -18.58 -10.28 -19.57
N ARG A 326 -17.98 -9.71 -20.63
CA ARG A 326 -16.56 -9.89 -20.95
C ARG A 326 -15.65 -9.43 -19.81
N TRP A 327 -15.99 -8.32 -19.16
CA TRP A 327 -15.24 -7.82 -18.01
C TRP A 327 -15.28 -8.81 -16.82
N GLN A 328 -16.41 -9.51 -16.60
CA GLN A 328 -16.52 -10.53 -15.54
C GLN A 328 -15.69 -11.77 -15.87
N GLN A 329 -15.70 -12.22 -17.13
CA GLN A 329 -14.85 -13.32 -17.59
C GLN A 329 -13.38 -12.97 -17.42
N THR A 330 -12.99 -11.78 -17.87
CA THR A 330 -11.61 -11.26 -17.73
C THR A 330 -11.17 -11.20 -16.27
N LEU A 331 -12.05 -10.75 -15.38
CA LEU A 331 -11.77 -10.71 -13.94
C LEU A 331 -11.62 -12.12 -13.35
N ASN A 332 -12.54 -13.03 -13.66
CA ASN A 332 -12.56 -14.37 -13.08
C ASN A 332 -11.39 -15.22 -13.57
N ASP A 333 -11.19 -15.28 -14.89
CA ASP A 333 -10.12 -16.04 -15.51
C ASP A 333 -8.76 -15.41 -15.19
N GLY A 334 -8.67 -14.08 -15.31
CA GLY A 334 -7.43 -13.35 -15.04
C GLY A 334 -6.96 -13.44 -13.59
N VAL A 335 -7.87 -13.46 -12.60
CA VAL A 335 -7.48 -13.70 -11.20
C VAL A 335 -7.07 -15.17 -10.99
N GLY A 336 -7.74 -16.13 -11.63
CA GLY A 336 -7.37 -17.55 -11.56
C GLY A 336 -5.96 -17.80 -12.10
N ASP A 337 -5.66 -17.22 -13.26
CA ASP A 337 -4.34 -17.28 -13.90
C ASP A 337 -3.31 -16.56 -13.02
N LEU A 338 -3.61 -15.35 -12.54
CA LEU A 338 -2.70 -14.59 -11.69
C LEU A 338 -2.35 -15.32 -10.39
N ILE A 339 -3.32 -15.94 -9.71
CA ILE A 339 -3.05 -16.76 -8.52
C ILE A 339 -2.07 -17.89 -8.86
N SER A 340 -2.31 -18.58 -9.97
CA SER A 340 -1.48 -19.70 -10.40
C SER A 340 -0.06 -19.27 -10.75
N ASP A 341 0.09 -18.16 -11.48
CA ASP A 341 1.38 -17.61 -11.87
C ASP A 341 2.17 -17.11 -10.65
N VAL A 342 1.51 -16.44 -9.69
CA VAL A 342 2.15 -15.94 -8.46
C VAL A 342 2.66 -17.08 -7.59
N GLU A 343 1.86 -18.15 -7.44
CA GLU A 343 2.30 -19.36 -6.73
C GLU A 343 3.46 -20.05 -7.44
N TYR A 344 3.44 -20.09 -8.77
CA TYR A 344 4.50 -20.67 -9.57
C TYR A 344 5.81 -19.88 -9.41
N ASP A 345 5.78 -18.56 -9.60
CA ASP A 345 6.93 -17.67 -9.45
C ASP A 345 7.53 -17.76 -8.03
N LEU A 346 6.68 -17.76 -6.99
CA LEU A 346 7.12 -17.95 -5.62
C LEU A 346 7.84 -19.28 -5.45
N ARG A 347 7.23 -20.39 -5.90
CA ARG A 347 7.84 -21.74 -5.80
C ARG A 347 9.15 -21.82 -6.57
N ASP A 348 9.25 -21.23 -7.76
CA ASP A 348 10.46 -21.28 -8.58
C ASP A 348 11.62 -20.53 -7.90
N ARG A 349 11.37 -19.31 -7.41
CA ARG A 349 12.36 -18.53 -6.64
C ARG A 349 12.84 -19.30 -5.41
N MET A 350 11.90 -19.87 -4.66
CA MET A 350 12.18 -20.64 -3.45
C MET A 350 12.97 -21.91 -3.76
N ARG A 351 12.66 -22.63 -4.85
CA ARG A 351 13.45 -23.78 -5.33
C ARG A 351 14.86 -23.39 -5.74
N LYS A 352 15.06 -22.22 -6.35
CA LYS A 352 16.40 -21.70 -6.66
C LYS A 352 17.20 -21.46 -5.38
N ILE A 353 16.59 -20.84 -4.37
CA ILE A 353 17.24 -20.61 -3.07
C ILE A 353 17.61 -21.93 -2.40
N THR A 354 16.71 -22.91 -2.39
CA THR A 354 17.01 -24.24 -1.84
C THR A 354 18.20 -24.89 -2.55
N ARG A 355 18.26 -24.82 -3.89
CA ARG A 355 19.40 -25.35 -4.66
C ARG A 355 20.71 -24.64 -4.33
N ASP A 356 20.69 -23.31 -4.28
CA ASP A 356 21.88 -22.52 -3.93
C ASP A 356 22.35 -22.85 -2.51
N ALA A 357 21.42 -22.97 -1.56
CA ALA A 357 21.71 -23.31 -0.17
C ALA A 357 22.30 -24.73 -0.03
N GLU A 358 21.77 -25.71 -0.76
CA GLU A 358 22.29 -27.07 -0.77
C GLU A 358 23.71 -27.15 -1.34
N ALA A 359 23.98 -26.39 -2.41
CA ALA A 359 25.31 -26.32 -3.03
C ALA A 359 26.35 -25.69 -2.08
N GLU A 360 25.96 -24.65 -1.34
CA GLU A 360 26.82 -24.01 -0.34
C GLU A 360 27.18 -24.99 0.80
N LEU A 361 26.19 -25.77 1.26
CA LEU A 361 26.38 -26.78 2.31
C LEU A 361 27.26 -27.96 1.89
N ASP A 362 27.39 -28.26 0.59
CA ASP A 362 28.26 -29.33 0.10
C ASP A 362 29.75 -29.02 0.27
N GLY A 363 30.12 -27.74 0.29
CA GLY A 363 31.50 -27.26 0.42
C GLY A 363 31.95 -27.02 1.87
N ILE A 364 31.02 -26.87 2.82
CA ILE A 364 31.30 -26.27 4.14
C ILE A 364 30.88 -27.22 5.28
N ASP A 365 31.43 -27.04 6.48
CA ASP A 365 30.89 -27.65 7.71
C ASP A 365 29.84 -26.68 8.31
N PRO A 366 28.54 -27.04 8.31
CA PRO A 366 27.48 -26.14 8.77
C PRO A 366 27.68 -25.63 10.20
N ALA A 367 28.34 -26.41 11.05
CA ALA A 367 28.62 -26.05 12.43
C ALA A 367 29.59 -24.86 12.59
N LEU A 368 30.37 -24.53 11.54
CA LEU A 368 31.34 -23.43 11.57
C LEU A 368 30.78 -22.11 11.05
N VAL A 369 29.64 -22.15 10.36
CA VAL A 369 29.07 -20.99 9.64
C VAL A 369 27.58 -20.79 9.95
N GLU A 370 27.05 -21.43 10.98
CA GLU A 370 25.61 -21.51 11.26
C GLU A 370 24.91 -20.15 11.22
N GLU A 371 25.39 -19.16 11.98
CA GLU A 371 24.78 -17.83 12.03
C GLU A 371 24.84 -17.10 10.68
N GLN A 372 25.98 -17.19 9.98
CA GLN A 372 26.21 -16.53 8.68
C GLN A 372 25.35 -17.16 7.59
N PHE A 373 25.26 -18.49 7.57
CA PHE A 373 24.46 -19.25 6.62
C PHE A 373 22.96 -19.00 6.83
N VAL A 374 22.50 -19.02 8.08
CA VAL A 374 21.10 -18.69 8.42
C VAL A 374 20.77 -17.26 7.98
N GLY A 375 21.63 -16.29 8.29
CA GLY A 375 21.46 -14.91 7.84
C GLY A 375 21.36 -14.80 6.31
N TRP A 376 22.23 -15.51 5.58
CA TRP A 376 22.21 -15.55 4.12
C TRP A 376 20.92 -16.16 3.55
N VAL A 377 20.45 -17.29 4.09
CA VAL A 377 19.20 -17.94 3.63
C VAL A 377 18.01 -17.01 3.87
N LEU A 378 17.93 -16.43 5.07
CA LEU A 378 16.86 -15.50 5.45
C LEU A 378 16.82 -14.27 4.53
N GLN A 379 17.97 -13.68 4.22
CA GLN A 379 18.09 -12.56 3.28
C GLN A 379 17.63 -12.95 1.86
N ARG A 380 18.06 -14.12 1.36
CA ARG A 380 17.66 -14.61 0.03
C ARG A 380 16.15 -14.82 -0.05
N VAL A 381 15.54 -15.44 0.97
CA VAL A 381 14.10 -15.68 1.04
C VAL A 381 13.32 -14.37 1.13
N ALA A 382 13.77 -13.44 1.97
CA ALA A 382 13.17 -12.10 2.10
C ALA A 382 13.18 -11.34 0.76
N ALA A 383 14.31 -11.35 0.05
CA ALA A 383 14.43 -10.73 -1.26
C ALA A 383 13.53 -11.39 -2.32
N ALA A 384 13.44 -12.72 -2.33
CA ALA A 384 12.55 -13.44 -3.25
C ALA A 384 11.07 -13.17 -2.98
N ALA A 385 10.66 -13.17 -1.71
CA ALA A 385 9.29 -12.84 -1.31
C ALA A 385 8.92 -11.41 -1.72
N SER A 386 9.82 -10.46 -1.48
CA SER A 386 9.66 -9.05 -1.90
C SER A 386 9.49 -8.91 -3.41
N ALA A 387 10.36 -9.56 -4.19
CA ALA A 387 10.29 -9.52 -5.64
C ALA A 387 8.99 -10.15 -6.18
N ASN A 388 8.57 -11.29 -5.62
CA ASN A 388 7.29 -11.91 -5.94
C ASN A 388 6.12 -10.97 -5.64
N PHE A 389 6.12 -10.32 -4.48
CA PHE A 389 5.07 -9.38 -4.10
C PHE A 389 4.98 -8.14 -5.01
N VAL A 390 6.13 -7.54 -5.36
CA VAL A 390 6.20 -6.43 -6.34
C VAL A 390 5.60 -6.87 -7.67
N TRP A 391 5.98 -8.06 -8.15
CA TRP A 391 5.49 -8.61 -9.40
C TRP A 391 3.97 -8.88 -9.37
N THR A 392 3.47 -9.46 -8.27
CA THR A 392 2.04 -9.68 -8.01
C THR A 392 1.26 -8.36 -8.10
N ASN A 393 1.75 -7.30 -7.46
CA ASN A 393 1.09 -6.00 -7.45
C ASN A 393 0.99 -5.39 -8.85
N GLN A 394 2.08 -5.45 -9.62
CA GLN A 394 2.12 -4.96 -11.00
C GLN A 394 1.12 -5.70 -11.89
N ARG A 395 1.08 -7.03 -11.79
CA ARG A 395 0.16 -7.86 -12.56
C ARG A 395 -1.30 -7.66 -12.15
N ALA A 396 -1.58 -7.48 -10.86
CA ALA A 396 -2.90 -7.15 -10.36
C ALA A 396 -3.40 -5.79 -10.89
N ARG A 397 -2.54 -4.76 -10.88
CA ARG A 397 -2.87 -3.44 -11.46
C ARG A 397 -3.13 -3.53 -12.96
N TRP A 398 -2.32 -4.28 -13.69
CA TRP A 398 -2.51 -4.52 -15.12
C TRP A 398 -3.86 -5.21 -15.39
N LEU A 399 -4.20 -6.25 -14.62
CA LEU A 399 -5.48 -6.94 -14.73
C LEU A 399 -6.66 -6.01 -14.43
N ALA A 400 -6.57 -5.21 -13.36
CA ALA A 400 -7.60 -4.22 -13.03
C ALA A 400 -7.84 -3.22 -14.18
N GLY A 401 -6.76 -2.77 -14.85
CA GLY A 401 -6.84 -1.94 -16.05
C GLY A 401 -7.60 -2.62 -17.18
N GLN A 402 -7.26 -3.86 -17.52
CA GLN A 402 -7.93 -4.63 -18.58
C GLN A 402 -9.42 -4.88 -18.29
N VAL A 403 -9.77 -5.15 -17.02
CA VAL A 403 -11.17 -5.28 -16.61
C VAL A 403 -11.92 -3.96 -16.81
N GLY A 404 -11.29 -2.84 -16.47
CA GLY A 404 -11.82 -1.50 -16.72
C GLY A 404 -12.04 -1.21 -18.20
N ASP A 405 -11.06 -1.53 -19.04
CA ASP A 405 -11.14 -1.35 -20.50
C ASP A 405 -12.30 -2.18 -21.09
N HIS A 406 -12.41 -3.46 -20.74
CA HIS A 406 -13.52 -4.30 -21.22
C HIS A 406 -14.89 -3.84 -20.70
N PHE A 407 -14.97 -3.33 -19.47
CA PHE A 407 -16.21 -2.75 -18.97
C PHE A 407 -16.60 -1.49 -19.77
N ALA A 408 -15.63 -0.65 -20.10
CA ALA A 408 -15.83 0.57 -20.87
C ALA A 408 -16.21 0.29 -22.32
N ASP A 409 -15.57 -0.69 -22.98
CA ASP A 409 -15.88 -1.10 -24.36
C ASP A 409 -17.30 -1.65 -24.48
N ASP A 410 -17.69 -2.56 -23.57
CA ASP A 410 -19.02 -3.17 -23.57
C ASP A 410 -20.13 -2.18 -23.12
N GLY A 411 -19.75 -1.20 -22.28
CA GLY A 411 -20.60 -0.09 -21.85
C GLY A 411 -20.57 1.14 -22.76
N GLY A 412 -19.74 1.13 -23.81
CA GLY A 412 -19.46 2.28 -24.67
C GLY A 412 -20.70 2.69 -25.48
N GLY A 413 -21.05 3.98 -25.46
CA GLY A 413 -22.17 4.54 -26.24
C GLY A 413 -23.56 4.37 -25.61
N VAL A 414 -23.67 4.12 -24.30
CA VAL A 414 -24.94 3.92 -23.57
C VAL A 414 -25.77 5.22 -23.41
N LEU A 415 -25.21 6.38 -23.76
CA LEU A 415 -25.99 7.62 -23.85
C LEU A 415 -26.20 7.97 -25.33
N PRO A 416 -27.45 8.12 -25.82
CA PRO A 416 -27.68 8.68 -27.15
C PRO A 416 -27.06 10.08 -27.22
N ASP A 417 -26.42 10.41 -28.35
CA ASP A 417 -25.65 11.63 -28.65
C ASP A 417 -26.25 12.94 -28.11
N LEU A 418 -26.06 13.15 -26.82
CA LEU A 418 -26.16 14.42 -26.12
C LEU A 418 -24.75 14.72 -25.61
N HIS A 419 -23.80 14.82 -26.54
CA HIS A 419 -22.40 15.05 -26.21
C HIS A 419 -22.16 16.47 -25.67
N THR A 420 -21.34 16.57 -24.63
CA THR A 420 -20.10 17.36 -24.66
C THR A 420 -19.20 17.01 -23.46
N HIS A 421 -17.94 16.69 -23.79
CA HIS A 421 -16.74 16.56 -22.94
C HIS A 421 -16.32 15.17 -22.39
N ASP A 422 -15.26 14.69 -23.05
CA ASP A 422 -14.08 13.91 -22.62
C ASP A 422 -14.27 12.50 -22.04
N PRO A 423 -13.99 11.43 -22.83
CA PRO A 423 -13.98 10.04 -22.38
C PRO A 423 -12.63 9.58 -21.80
N GLU A 424 -11.59 10.41 -21.75
CA GLU A 424 -10.24 9.97 -21.38
C GLU A 424 -9.88 10.33 -19.92
N ALA A 425 -10.48 9.63 -18.96
CA ALA A 425 -9.95 9.56 -17.60
C ALA A 425 -9.51 8.10 -17.33
N PRO A 426 -8.20 7.83 -17.10
CA PRO A 426 -7.74 6.49 -16.82
C PRO A 426 -8.42 5.94 -15.55
N LEU A 427 -9.26 4.92 -15.72
CA LEU A 427 -9.87 4.13 -14.62
C LEU A 427 -8.80 3.56 -13.66
N SER A 428 -7.54 3.49 -14.10
CA SER A 428 -6.39 3.01 -13.33
C SER A 428 -5.99 3.87 -12.13
N GLN A 429 -6.53 5.08 -11.96
CA GLN A 429 -6.14 5.99 -10.86
C GLN A 429 -7.26 6.31 -9.87
N ALA A 430 -8.51 5.88 -10.13
CA ALA A 430 -9.68 6.26 -9.34
C ALA A 430 -10.12 5.20 -8.32
N ILE A 431 -9.51 4.02 -8.34
CA ILE A 431 -9.65 3.02 -7.29
C ILE A 431 -8.39 3.15 -6.43
N PRO A 432 -8.48 3.69 -5.20
CA PRO A 432 -7.49 3.36 -4.19
C PRO A 432 -7.60 1.84 -4.04
N LEU A 433 -6.76 1.11 -4.76
CA LEU A 433 -6.53 -0.30 -4.48
C LEU A 433 -5.79 -0.28 -3.14
N GLU A 434 -6.56 -0.14 -2.06
CA GLU A 434 -6.10 -0.52 -0.74
C GLU A 434 -5.91 -2.02 -0.82
N PHE A 435 -4.71 -2.43 -1.22
CA PHE A 435 -4.27 -3.79 -0.94
C PHE A 435 -4.40 -3.91 0.57
N GLY A 436 -5.41 -4.67 1.02
CA GLY A 436 -5.52 -5.11 2.39
C GLY A 436 -4.12 -5.49 2.81
N ARG A 437 -3.62 -4.83 3.86
CA ARG A 437 -2.25 -5.08 4.32
C ARG A 437 -2.14 -6.60 4.46
N PRO A 438 -1.19 -7.25 3.76
CA PRO A 438 -0.71 -8.54 4.20
C PRO A 438 -0.54 -8.43 5.71
N GLU A 439 -0.92 -9.45 6.49
CA GLU A 439 -0.57 -9.44 7.91
C GLU A 439 0.91 -9.12 7.92
N ALA A 440 1.27 -7.92 8.41
CA ALA A 440 2.65 -7.45 8.35
C ALA A 440 3.47 -8.63 8.84
N PHE A 441 4.53 -9.02 8.12
CA PHE A 441 5.46 -10.05 8.59
C PHE A 441 5.86 -9.61 9.99
N GLY A 442 5.11 -10.13 10.97
CA GLY A 442 5.21 -9.65 12.31
C GLY A 442 6.59 -10.12 12.69
N PHE A 443 7.38 -9.25 13.30
CA PHE A 443 8.62 -9.73 13.88
C PHE A 443 8.33 -10.81 14.97
N GLY A 444 7.07 -10.91 15.41
CA GLY A 444 6.45 -12.01 16.15
C GLY A 444 6.17 -13.31 15.38
N GLN A 445 6.39 -13.38 14.06
CA GLN A 445 6.69 -14.64 13.36
C GLN A 445 8.15 -15.08 13.61
N LYS A 446 8.55 -15.02 14.88
CA LYS A 446 9.23 -16.14 15.52
C LYS A 446 8.45 -17.46 15.42
N LEU A 447 7.36 -17.57 14.66
CA LEU A 447 6.76 -18.85 14.26
C LEU A 447 7.64 -19.70 13.34
N ILE A 448 8.76 -19.18 12.81
CA ILE A 448 9.80 -20.04 12.23
C ILE A 448 10.77 -20.59 13.31
N VAL A 449 10.74 -20.09 14.55
CA VAL A 449 11.65 -20.52 15.64
C VAL A 449 10.95 -20.85 16.98
N GLY A 450 9.63 -20.66 17.15
CA GLY A 450 9.00 -20.80 18.47
C GLY A 450 7.52 -20.44 18.57
N LEU A 451 6.68 -21.47 18.36
CA LEU A 451 5.42 -21.77 19.04
C LEU A 451 4.14 -20.94 18.77
N ARG A 452 3.24 -21.56 18.00
CA ARG A 452 2.02 -22.17 18.58
C ARG A 452 1.57 -23.38 17.75
N GLY A 453 1.89 -24.59 18.21
CA GLY A 453 1.12 -25.81 17.92
C GLY A 453 1.54 -26.74 16.77
N GLY A 454 2.52 -26.41 15.91
CA GLY A 454 2.93 -27.31 14.83
C GLY A 454 4.41 -27.22 14.47
N TYR A 455 5.18 -28.22 14.90
CA TYR A 455 6.40 -28.81 14.29
C TYR A 455 7.60 -27.96 13.78
N GLY A 456 7.53 -26.63 13.61
CA GLY A 456 8.62 -25.81 13.04
C GLY A 456 9.70 -25.35 14.03
N GLY A 457 9.31 -24.83 15.21
CA GLY A 457 10.25 -24.30 16.21
C GLY A 457 11.16 -25.34 16.88
N THR A 458 10.76 -26.63 16.86
CA THR A 458 11.61 -27.74 17.34
C THR A 458 12.77 -28.06 16.41
N LEU A 459 12.77 -27.58 15.16
CA LEU A 459 13.81 -27.91 14.17
C LEU A 459 15.02 -26.98 14.21
N MET A 460 14.83 -25.70 14.56
CA MET A 460 15.92 -24.73 14.74
C MET A 460 16.60 -24.90 16.11
N ILE A 461 15.84 -25.24 17.17
CA ILE A 461 16.40 -25.79 18.42
C ILE A 461 17.02 -27.19 18.17
N GLY A 462 16.48 -27.91 17.19
CA GLY A 462 17.04 -29.15 16.66
C GLY A 462 18.47 -28.96 16.19
N MET A 463 18.77 -27.96 15.37
CA MET A 463 20.17 -27.64 14.99
C MET A 463 21.06 -27.30 16.21
N LEU A 464 20.57 -26.50 17.16
CA LEU A 464 21.28 -26.17 18.41
C LEU A 464 21.57 -27.41 19.29
N SER A 465 20.75 -28.45 19.21
CA SER A 465 20.89 -29.67 20.04
C SER A 465 21.47 -30.87 19.31
N THR A 466 21.33 -30.97 17.98
CA THR A 466 21.85 -32.07 17.15
C THR A 466 23.26 -31.80 16.64
N ILE A 467 23.67 -30.53 16.51
CA ILE A 467 25.06 -30.16 16.16
C ILE A 467 25.97 -30.22 17.41
N GLY A 468 25.43 -29.97 18.61
CA GLY A 468 26.15 -30.08 19.89
C GLY A 468 26.18 -31.48 20.53
N GLY A 469 25.50 -32.47 19.95
CA GLY A 469 25.18 -33.74 20.62
C GLY A 469 25.95 -34.97 20.15
N LEU A 470 27.25 -35.07 20.46
CA LEU A 470 27.88 -36.39 20.69
C LEU A 470 29.15 -36.32 21.56
N ALA A 471 29.02 -35.75 22.76
CA ALA A 471 29.96 -35.98 23.85
C ALA A 471 29.50 -37.14 24.74
N LEU A 472 29.35 -38.34 24.16
CA LEU A 472 29.34 -39.59 24.93
C LEU A 472 30.29 -40.58 24.26
N LEU A 473 31.57 -40.26 24.32
CA LEU A 473 32.59 -41.30 24.37
C LEU A 473 32.39 -42.03 25.69
N ASN A 474 31.72 -43.18 25.66
CA ASN A 474 31.84 -44.13 26.75
C ASN A 474 33.35 -44.44 26.91
N PRO A 475 33.98 -44.23 28.08
CA PRO A 475 35.43 -44.41 28.22
C PRO A 475 35.93 -45.82 27.83
N LEU A 476 35.03 -46.81 27.75
CA LEU A 476 35.31 -48.16 27.26
C LEU A 476 35.56 -48.24 25.75
N SER A 477 35.01 -47.34 24.91
CA SER A 477 35.25 -47.35 23.46
C SER A 477 36.53 -46.64 23.04
N VAL A 478 37.09 -45.78 23.91
CA VAL A 478 38.42 -45.17 23.72
C VAL A 478 39.53 -46.22 23.90
N ALA A 479 39.36 -47.18 24.82
CA ALA A 479 40.31 -48.27 25.02
C ALA A 479 40.32 -49.30 23.87
N ALA A 480 39.19 -49.49 23.18
CA ALA A 480 39.10 -50.38 22.01
C ALA A 480 39.63 -49.76 20.70
N GLY A 481 39.71 -48.43 20.60
CA GLY A 481 40.08 -47.70 19.39
C GLY A 481 41.57 -47.47 19.16
N VAL A 482 42.42 -47.69 20.17
CA VAL A 482 43.88 -47.44 20.07
C VAL A 482 44.58 -48.47 19.15
N LEU A 483 43.99 -49.67 18.97
CA LEU A 483 44.55 -50.73 18.13
C LEU A 483 43.94 -50.82 16.71
N LEU A 484 42.87 -50.07 16.43
CA LEU A 484 42.18 -50.06 15.13
C LEU A 484 42.03 -48.64 14.58
N GLY A 485 43.18 -47.96 14.45
CA GLY A 485 43.55 -47.14 13.29
C GLY A 485 42.76 -45.85 13.03
N ARG A 486 43.51 -44.74 12.91
CA ARG A 486 43.09 -43.41 12.40
C ARG A 486 42.03 -43.39 11.29
N LYS A 487 41.92 -44.44 10.48
CA LYS A 487 40.89 -44.63 9.46
C LYS A 487 39.47 -44.66 10.04
N VAL A 488 39.23 -45.36 11.14
CA VAL A 488 37.89 -45.44 11.78
C VAL A 488 37.46 -44.07 12.30
N VAL A 489 38.37 -43.33 12.95
CA VAL A 489 38.11 -41.97 13.44
C VAL A 489 37.88 -40.99 12.27
N LYS A 490 38.65 -41.11 11.18
CA LYS A 490 38.47 -40.30 9.97
C LYS A 490 37.14 -40.59 9.26
N ASP A 491 36.77 -41.85 9.15
CA ASP A 491 35.50 -42.30 8.55
C ASP A 491 34.30 -41.89 9.40
N GLU A 492 34.44 -41.87 10.73
CA GLU A 492 33.41 -41.38 11.64
C GLU A 492 33.24 -39.85 11.55
N ARG A 493 34.34 -39.08 11.51
CA ARG A 493 34.28 -37.62 11.28
C ARG A 493 33.63 -37.29 9.93
N LYS A 494 33.94 -38.04 8.88
CA LYS A 494 33.31 -37.88 7.55
C LYS A 494 31.81 -38.16 7.62
N ARG A 495 31.39 -39.24 8.31
CA ARG A 495 29.97 -39.57 8.52
C ARG A 495 29.23 -38.49 9.32
N MET A 496 29.84 -37.94 10.37
CA MET A 496 29.28 -36.85 11.16
C MET A 496 29.12 -35.56 10.35
N LEU A 497 30.08 -35.25 9.47
CA LEU A 497 29.99 -34.10 8.57
C LEU A 497 28.84 -34.27 7.55
N GLU A 498 28.77 -35.43 6.87
CA GLU A 498 27.68 -35.74 5.93
C GLU A 498 26.30 -35.70 6.61
N ARG A 499 26.21 -36.19 7.86
CA ARG A 499 24.99 -36.13 8.65
C ARG A 499 24.58 -34.69 8.96
N ARG A 500 25.50 -33.85 9.45
CA ARG A 500 25.23 -32.43 9.73
C ARG A 500 24.80 -31.67 8.47
N ARG A 501 25.44 -31.94 7.33
CA ARG A 501 25.03 -31.39 6.02
C ARG A 501 23.62 -31.83 5.64
N SER A 502 23.31 -33.11 5.77
CA SER A 502 21.98 -33.64 5.45
C SER A 502 20.89 -33.04 6.35
N GLU A 503 21.17 -32.88 7.65
CA GLU A 503 20.26 -32.24 8.60
C GLU A 503 20.05 -30.76 8.26
N ALA A 504 21.11 -30.01 7.93
CA ALA A 504 21.02 -28.61 7.50
C ALA A 504 20.22 -28.44 6.20
N LYS A 505 20.46 -29.29 5.19
CA LYS A 505 19.71 -29.29 3.92
C LYS A 505 18.22 -29.56 4.15
N LEU A 506 17.90 -30.52 5.02
CA LEU A 506 16.51 -30.83 5.38
C LEU A 506 15.84 -29.66 6.12
N ALA A 507 16.57 -28.97 7.01
CA ALA A 507 16.07 -27.79 7.71
C ALA A 507 15.75 -26.66 6.72
N VAL A 508 16.65 -26.37 5.77
CA VAL A 508 16.41 -25.36 4.72
C VAL A 508 15.19 -25.70 3.89
N ARG A 509 15.05 -26.95 3.42
CA ARG A 509 13.87 -27.38 2.62
C ARG A 509 12.57 -27.12 3.38
N ARG A 510 12.48 -27.56 4.63
CA ARG A 510 11.28 -27.36 5.46
C ARG A 510 10.96 -25.90 5.68
N PHE A 511 11.97 -25.10 6.02
CA PHE A 511 11.82 -23.65 6.18
C PHE A 511 11.27 -22.99 4.91
N VAL A 512 11.85 -23.33 3.75
CA VAL A 512 11.41 -22.79 2.46
C VAL A 512 9.99 -23.25 2.11
N ASP A 513 9.65 -24.51 2.36
CA ASP A 513 8.30 -25.05 2.12
C ASP A 513 7.24 -24.35 3.00
N ASP A 514 7.55 -24.09 4.28
CA ASP A 514 6.67 -23.36 5.19
C ASP A 514 6.44 -21.91 4.71
N VAL A 515 7.50 -21.26 4.22
CA VAL A 515 7.41 -19.91 3.65
C VAL A 515 6.55 -19.92 2.38
N VAL A 516 6.76 -20.86 1.46
CA VAL A 516 5.93 -21.02 0.25
C VAL A 516 4.47 -21.22 0.61
N PHE A 517 4.19 -22.04 1.62
CA PHE A 517 2.83 -22.32 2.07
C PHE A 517 2.15 -21.06 2.60
N GLN A 518 2.81 -20.32 3.49
CA GLN A 518 2.24 -19.13 4.12
C GLN A 518 2.07 -17.98 3.11
N LEU A 519 3.13 -17.63 2.38
CA LEU A 519 3.10 -16.55 1.38
C LEU A 519 2.15 -16.86 0.22
N GLY A 520 2.08 -18.12 -0.20
CA GLY A 520 1.14 -18.56 -1.22
C GLY A 520 -0.30 -18.41 -0.77
N LYS A 521 -0.61 -18.69 0.51
CA LYS A 521 -1.94 -18.43 1.07
C LYS A 521 -2.26 -16.94 1.08
N GLU A 522 -1.37 -16.13 1.63
CA GLU A 522 -1.57 -14.69 1.78
C GLU A 522 -1.76 -13.98 0.43
N SER A 523 -0.90 -14.29 -0.55
CA SER A 523 -1.04 -13.76 -1.92
C SER A 523 -2.39 -14.11 -2.53
N ARG A 524 -2.86 -15.34 -2.32
CA ARG A 524 -4.17 -15.79 -2.80
C ARG A 524 -5.32 -15.05 -2.14
N ASP A 525 -5.23 -14.82 -0.83
CA ASP A 525 -6.27 -14.13 -0.07
C ASP A 525 -6.38 -12.66 -0.50
N VAL A 526 -5.23 -11.97 -0.67
CA VAL A 526 -5.17 -10.60 -1.21
C VAL A 526 -5.76 -10.53 -2.63
N LEU A 527 -5.38 -11.44 -3.53
CA LEU A 527 -5.92 -11.46 -4.90
C LEU A 527 -7.42 -11.73 -4.94
N ARG A 528 -7.94 -12.55 -4.00
CA ARG A 528 -9.39 -12.80 -3.87
C ARG A 528 -10.14 -11.60 -3.30
N GLU A 529 -9.54 -10.85 -2.39
CA GLU A 529 -10.10 -9.60 -1.89
C GLU A 529 -10.21 -8.57 -3.03
N LEU A 530 -9.13 -8.37 -3.78
CA LEU A 530 -9.13 -7.52 -4.98
C LEU A 530 -10.19 -7.96 -6.00
N GLN A 531 -10.37 -9.27 -6.20
CA GLN A 531 -11.42 -9.80 -7.07
C GLN A 531 -12.82 -9.42 -6.58
N ARG A 532 -13.06 -9.42 -5.26
CA ARG A 532 -14.34 -8.99 -4.68
C ARG A 532 -14.53 -7.49 -4.88
N ASP A 533 -13.50 -6.69 -4.57
CA ASP A 533 -13.57 -5.24 -4.68
C ASP A 533 -13.84 -4.78 -6.12
N LEU A 534 -13.10 -5.31 -7.09
CA LEU A 534 -13.31 -4.99 -8.50
C LEU A 534 -14.69 -5.43 -8.98
N ARG A 535 -15.13 -6.64 -8.60
CA ARG A 535 -16.45 -7.14 -8.98
C ARG A 535 -17.57 -6.28 -8.40
N ASP A 536 -17.49 -5.95 -7.12
CA ASP A 536 -18.50 -5.15 -6.43
C ASP A 536 -18.54 -3.73 -7.01
N HIS A 537 -17.37 -3.15 -7.31
CA HIS A 537 -17.24 -1.87 -8.00
C HIS A 537 -17.94 -1.86 -9.36
N PHE A 538 -17.56 -2.76 -10.27
CA PHE A 538 -18.11 -2.76 -11.63
C PHE A 538 -19.57 -3.23 -11.67
N THR A 539 -19.98 -4.13 -10.76
CA THR A 539 -21.40 -4.51 -10.62
C THR A 539 -22.24 -3.32 -10.14
N GLY A 540 -21.74 -2.57 -9.16
CA GLY A 540 -22.37 -1.33 -8.70
C GLY A 540 -22.54 -0.32 -9.85
N ARG A 541 -21.48 -0.11 -10.65
CA ARG A 541 -21.53 0.78 -11.83
C ARG A 541 -22.52 0.31 -12.90
N ALA A 542 -22.59 -0.99 -13.19
CA ALA A 542 -23.57 -1.52 -14.14
C ALA A 542 -25.00 -1.34 -13.63
N ALA A 543 -25.24 -1.50 -12.32
CA ALA A 543 -26.54 -1.27 -11.71
C ALA A 543 -26.96 0.21 -11.76
N GLU A 544 -26.03 1.14 -11.47
CA GLU A 544 -26.24 2.59 -11.61
C GLU A 544 -26.65 2.95 -13.04
N LEU A 545 -25.91 2.46 -14.05
CA LEU A 545 -26.20 2.71 -15.46
C LEU A 545 -27.59 2.19 -15.87
N SER A 546 -27.91 0.93 -15.55
CA SER A 546 -29.21 0.33 -15.88
C SER A 546 -30.38 1.07 -15.20
N ARG A 547 -30.22 1.49 -13.94
CA ARG A 547 -31.24 2.29 -13.23
C ARG A 547 -31.42 3.65 -13.88
N SER A 548 -30.33 4.35 -14.20
CA SER A 548 -30.39 5.68 -14.83
C SER A 548 -31.09 5.64 -16.20
N LEU A 549 -30.82 4.62 -17.00
CA LEU A 549 -31.48 4.42 -18.31
C LEU A 549 -32.94 4.05 -18.16
N SER A 550 -33.27 3.22 -17.17
CA SER A 550 -34.66 2.85 -16.87
C SER A 550 -35.49 4.08 -16.47
N GLU A 551 -34.94 4.97 -15.64
CA GLU A 551 -35.59 6.22 -15.26
C GLU A 551 -35.71 7.20 -16.43
N SER A 552 -34.69 7.29 -17.29
CA SER A 552 -34.71 8.09 -18.52
C SER A 552 -35.83 7.61 -19.46
N MET A 553 -35.95 6.30 -19.65
CA MET A 553 -36.98 5.68 -20.49
C MET A 553 -38.40 5.91 -19.92
N LYS A 554 -38.60 5.71 -18.60
CA LYS A 554 -39.89 6.01 -17.95
C LYS A 554 -40.28 7.47 -18.08
N SER A 555 -39.33 8.38 -17.98
CA SER A 555 -39.58 9.83 -18.05
C SER A 555 -39.89 10.27 -19.48
N ALA A 556 -39.15 9.75 -20.48
CA ALA A 556 -39.47 9.95 -21.89
C ALA A 556 -40.85 9.38 -22.26
N GLN A 557 -41.22 8.19 -21.76
CA GLN A 557 -42.55 7.61 -22.03
C GLN A 557 -43.69 8.47 -21.44
N ARG A 558 -43.56 8.88 -20.17
CA ARG A 558 -44.54 9.79 -19.52
C ARG A 558 -44.70 11.12 -20.26
N ALA A 559 -43.62 11.63 -20.83
CA ALA A 559 -43.65 12.86 -21.63
C ALA A 559 -44.49 12.70 -22.91
N VAL A 560 -44.37 11.57 -23.61
CA VAL A 560 -45.20 11.27 -24.81
C VAL A 560 -46.69 11.22 -24.45
N ASP A 561 -47.02 10.63 -23.30
CA ASP A 561 -48.39 10.41 -22.85
C ASP A 561 -49.06 11.67 -22.25
N SER A 562 -48.34 12.79 -22.13
CA SER A 562 -48.83 14.02 -21.46
C SER A 562 -49.69 14.93 -22.35
N ASP A 563 -50.62 15.68 -21.75
CA ASP A 563 -51.50 16.63 -22.47
C ASP A 563 -50.79 17.94 -22.88
N ARG A 564 -51.19 18.54 -24.01
CA ARG A 564 -50.56 19.78 -24.55
C ARG A 564 -50.42 20.93 -23.54
N GLY A 565 -51.42 21.15 -22.69
CA GLY A 565 -51.39 22.23 -21.68
C GLY A 565 -50.42 21.96 -20.52
N GLU A 566 -50.18 20.70 -20.19
CA GLU A 566 -49.23 20.29 -19.14
C GLU A 566 -47.78 20.30 -19.66
N ARG A 567 -47.59 20.02 -20.97
CA ARG A 567 -46.27 20.01 -21.62
C ARG A 567 -45.51 21.32 -21.47
N ASP A 568 -46.12 22.46 -21.76
CA ASP A 568 -45.41 23.76 -21.70
C ASP A 568 -44.94 24.10 -20.29
N LYS A 569 -45.76 23.77 -19.28
CA LYS A 569 -45.37 23.94 -17.88
C LYS A 569 -44.22 23.00 -17.53
N ARG A 570 -44.33 21.72 -17.88
CA ARG A 570 -43.29 20.72 -17.58
C ARG A 570 -41.97 21.04 -18.28
N ILE A 571 -41.99 21.51 -19.53
CA ILE A 571 -40.79 21.95 -20.26
C ILE A 571 -40.07 23.07 -19.50
N ARG A 572 -40.81 24.05 -18.96
CA ARG A 572 -40.21 25.13 -18.15
C ARG A 572 -39.61 24.59 -16.85
N ASP A 573 -40.31 23.69 -16.18
CA ASP A 573 -39.85 23.10 -14.91
C ASP A 573 -38.58 22.26 -15.12
N VAL A 574 -38.55 21.38 -16.13
CA VAL A 574 -37.39 20.53 -16.45
C VAL A 574 -36.19 21.36 -16.90
N ARG A 575 -36.39 22.44 -17.67
CA ARG A 575 -35.30 23.38 -18.00
C ARG A 575 -34.70 24.01 -16.74
N ALA A 576 -35.55 24.47 -15.82
CA ALA A 576 -35.10 25.05 -14.56
C ALA A 576 -34.36 24.03 -13.67
N GLU A 577 -34.73 22.75 -13.71
CA GLU A 577 -34.02 21.66 -13.03
C GLU A 577 -32.67 21.36 -13.66
N LEU A 578 -32.60 21.28 -14.99
CA LEU A 578 -31.34 21.12 -15.74
C LEU A 578 -30.36 22.26 -15.44
N ASP A 579 -30.84 23.51 -15.44
CA ASP A 579 -30.02 24.69 -15.09
C ASP A 579 -29.50 24.61 -13.66
N ARG A 580 -30.32 24.09 -12.71
CA ARG A 580 -29.88 23.86 -11.33
C ARG A 580 -28.77 22.81 -11.23
N ILE A 581 -28.85 21.72 -11.98
CA ILE A 581 -27.83 20.66 -11.98
C ILE A 581 -26.58 21.10 -12.77
N ALA A 582 -26.72 21.91 -13.81
CA ALA A 582 -25.58 22.49 -14.52
C ALA A 582 -24.66 23.28 -13.57
N HIS A 583 -25.22 24.02 -12.61
CA HIS A 583 -24.44 24.68 -11.56
C HIS A 583 -23.64 23.71 -10.68
N LEU A 584 -24.06 22.45 -10.52
CA LEU A 584 -23.31 21.43 -9.80
C LEU A 584 -22.04 21.04 -10.58
N ALA A 585 -22.19 20.82 -11.89
CA ALA A 585 -21.06 20.53 -12.79
C ALA A 585 -20.07 21.71 -12.82
N THR A 586 -20.56 22.95 -13.00
CA THR A 586 -19.71 24.15 -12.96
C THR A 586 -19.01 24.33 -11.59
N ALA A 587 -19.69 24.00 -10.49
CA ALA A 587 -19.07 24.05 -9.16
C ALA A 587 -17.97 23.00 -8.98
N ALA A 588 -18.10 21.84 -9.62
CA ALA A 588 -17.06 20.82 -9.65
C ALA A 588 -15.88 21.24 -10.55
N ASP A 589 -16.16 21.77 -11.75
CA ASP A 589 -15.11 22.23 -12.68
C ASP A 589 -14.26 23.36 -12.07
N ALA A 590 -14.90 24.27 -11.33
CA ALA A 590 -14.21 25.32 -10.59
C ALA A 590 -13.24 24.81 -9.51
N LEU A 591 -13.38 23.55 -9.05
CA LEU A 591 -12.37 22.92 -8.17
C LEU A 591 -11.11 22.53 -8.94
N VAL A 592 -11.24 22.08 -10.20
CA VAL A 592 -10.10 21.68 -11.05
C VAL A 592 -9.25 22.89 -11.42
N ASP A 593 -9.89 24.01 -11.79
CA ASP A 593 -9.19 25.24 -12.17
C ASP A 593 -8.32 25.77 -11.03
N ARG A 594 -8.76 25.58 -9.77
CA ARG A 594 -7.98 25.94 -8.58
C ARG A 594 -6.78 25.03 -8.33
N VAL A 595 -6.90 23.76 -8.71
CA VAL A 595 -5.80 22.79 -8.62
C VAL A 595 -4.80 22.98 -9.77
N GLY A 596 -5.27 23.34 -10.97
CA GLY A 596 -4.43 23.56 -12.16
C GLY A 596 -3.62 24.85 -12.15
N THR A 597 -4.09 25.89 -11.43
CA THR A 597 -3.43 27.21 -11.34
C THR A 597 -2.38 27.33 -10.25
N ALA A 598 -2.21 26.32 -9.39
CA ALA A 598 -1.25 26.31 -8.28
C ALA A 598 0.16 25.77 -8.65
N ARG A 599 0.48 25.67 -9.94
CA ARG A 599 1.76 25.14 -10.45
C ARG A 599 2.89 26.17 -10.46
#